data_AF-A0A2A9NQ94-F1
#
_entry.id   AF-A0A2A9NQ94-F1
#
_cell.length_a   1.000
_cell.length_b   1.000
_cell.length_c   1.000
_cell.angle_alpha   90.00
_cell.angle_beta   90.00
_cell.angle_gamma   90.00
#
_symmetry.space_group_name_H-M   'P 1'
#
loop_
_entity.id
_entity.type
_entity.pdbx_description
1 polymer ?
#
loop_
_entity_poly.entity_id
_entity_poly.type
_entity_poly.pdbx_seq_one_letter_code
_entity_poly.pdbx_strand_id
1 'polypeptide(L)'
;QKADQIALHIYTKLFHVLYQARASPDSPLLTTTTTDRWFNLETPDSDLFPRELRELYKAISTTFPAPPPTLYISVLLAVPELSNNHVLVALAQSQQQQQSQPGSSSRIRIEPTPRYVLLESWSMTFTSRPKDVPPPTDVALPTIYKHGIPLFRSLFSLLRILPAWK
;
A
#
# COMPACT_ATOMS: atom_id res chain seq x y z
N GLN A 1 -7.06 21.88 11.01
CA GLN A 1 -7.11 20.85 12.09
C GLN A 1 -7.96 19.63 11.74
N LYS A 2 -9.29 19.71 11.55
CA LYS A 2 -10.11 18.52 11.18
C LYS A 2 -9.76 17.95 9.79
N ALA A 3 -9.47 18.82 8.82
CA ALA A 3 -9.00 18.40 7.49
C ALA A 3 -7.66 17.65 7.58
N ASP A 4 -6.71 18.17 8.34
CA ASP A 4 -5.40 17.53 8.57
C ASP A 4 -5.55 16.18 9.25
N GLN A 5 -6.47 16.05 10.21
CA GLN A 5 -6.77 14.78 10.84
C GLN A 5 -7.31 13.76 9.84
N ILE A 6 -8.26 14.15 8.97
CA ILE A 6 -8.77 13.26 7.92
C ILE A 6 -7.64 12.88 6.97
N ALA A 7 -6.81 13.83 6.54
CA ALA A 7 -5.67 13.56 5.66
C ALA A 7 -4.67 12.59 6.30
N LEU A 8 -4.31 12.80 7.58
CA LEU A 8 -3.48 11.89 8.35
C LEU A 8 -4.04 10.47 8.33
N HIS A 9 -5.34 10.32 8.62
CA HIS A 9 -5.98 9.01 8.59
C HIS A 9 -6.02 8.40 7.20
N ILE A 10 -6.12 9.18 6.11
CA ILE A 10 -6.01 8.63 4.76
C ILE A 10 -4.60 8.02 4.56
N TYR A 11 -3.53 8.74 4.89
CA TYR A 11 -2.16 8.25 4.75
C TYR A 11 -1.88 7.01 5.60
N THR A 12 -2.23 7.05 6.89
CA THR A 12 -2.00 5.91 7.79
C THR A 12 -2.86 4.72 7.41
N LYS A 13 -4.10 4.94 6.96
CA LYS A 13 -4.98 3.84 6.55
C LYS A 13 -4.46 3.12 5.31
N LEU A 14 -3.92 3.84 4.32
CA LEU A 14 -3.27 3.19 3.17
C LEU A 14 -2.15 2.26 3.65
N PHE A 15 -1.29 2.76 4.53
CA PHE A 15 -0.18 1.97 5.07
C PHE A 15 -0.68 0.73 5.81
N HIS A 16 -1.64 0.86 6.73
CA HIS A 16 -2.16 -0.26 7.50
C HIS A 16 -2.85 -1.32 6.63
N VAL A 17 -3.65 -0.89 5.64
CA VAL A 17 -4.35 -1.79 4.72
C VAL A 17 -3.35 -2.55 3.83
N LEU A 18 -2.31 -1.88 3.32
CA LEU A 18 -1.23 -2.51 2.58
C LEU A 18 -0.44 -3.49 3.44
N TYR A 19 -0.03 -3.04 4.64
CA TYR A 19 0.75 -3.85 5.57
C TYR A 19 0.01 -5.13 5.94
N GLN A 20 -1.26 -5.02 6.35
CA GLN A 20 -2.10 -6.17 6.68
C GLN A 20 -2.24 -7.13 5.49
N ALA A 21 -2.27 -6.60 4.26
CA ALA A 21 -2.38 -7.42 3.07
C ALA A 21 -1.04 -8.05 2.62
N ARG A 22 0.10 -7.71 3.21
CA ARG A 22 1.42 -8.24 2.80
C ARG A 22 2.19 -8.87 3.95
N ALA A 23 1.71 -8.71 5.18
CA ALA A 23 2.29 -9.30 6.37
C ALA A 23 2.19 -10.83 6.32
N SER A 24 3.26 -11.52 6.73
CA SER A 24 3.23 -12.96 6.93
C SER A 24 2.21 -13.34 8.01
N PRO A 25 1.60 -14.53 7.95
CA PRO A 25 0.61 -14.98 8.95
C PRO A 25 1.13 -14.96 10.39
N ASP A 26 2.42 -15.23 10.56
CA ASP A 26 3.09 -15.23 11.88
C ASP A 26 3.54 -13.84 12.32
N SER A 27 3.15 -12.78 11.60
CA SER A 27 3.52 -11.43 11.99
C SER A 27 2.88 -11.10 13.33
N PRO A 28 3.66 -10.80 14.39
CA PRO A 28 3.13 -10.41 15.69
C PRO A 28 2.27 -9.13 15.61
N LEU A 29 2.33 -8.42 14.48
CA LEU A 29 1.60 -7.19 14.23
C LEU A 29 0.15 -7.42 13.77
N LEU A 30 -0.20 -8.65 13.37
CA LEU A 30 -1.61 -9.06 13.22
C LEU A 30 -2.27 -9.40 14.56
N THR A 31 -1.48 -9.52 15.64
CA THR A 31 -1.97 -9.87 16.99
C THR A 31 -2.15 -8.67 17.93
N THR A 32 -1.99 -7.44 17.42
CA THR A 32 -2.20 -6.23 18.24
C THR A 32 -3.68 -6.12 18.64
N THR A 33 -3.93 -5.74 19.89
CA THR A 33 -5.30 -5.53 20.40
C THR A 33 -5.87 -4.16 20.01
N THR A 34 -5.00 -3.20 19.72
CA THR A 34 -5.38 -1.87 19.25
C THR A 34 -5.72 -1.92 17.76
N THR A 35 -6.88 -1.38 17.41
CA THR A 35 -7.39 -1.34 16.04
C THR A 35 -7.78 0.06 15.63
N ASP A 36 -7.49 0.40 14.38
CA ASP A 36 -7.96 1.60 13.74
C ASP A 36 -9.27 1.30 12.98
N ARG A 37 -10.33 2.00 13.37
CA ARG A 37 -11.69 1.85 12.80
C ARG A 37 -12.09 2.97 11.85
N TRP A 38 -11.17 3.87 11.49
CA TRP A 38 -11.44 4.93 10.53
C TRP A 38 -11.92 4.36 9.18
N PHE A 39 -12.80 5.12 8.52
CA PHE A 39 -13.42 4.75 7.24
C PHE A 39 -14.22 3.44 7.27
N ASN A 40 -14.75 3.06 8.44
CA ASN A 40 -15.57 1.86 8.63
C ASN A 40 -14.89 0.58 8.13
N LEU A 41 -13.58 0.50 8.33
CA LEU A 41 -12.73 -0.66 8.06
C LEU A 41 -11.83 -0.85 9.28
N GLU A 42 -11.89 -2.02 9.92
CA GLU A 42 -11.03 -2.34 11.05
C GLU A 42 -9.69 -2.86 10.55
N THR A 43 -8.60 -2.22 10.97
CA THR A 43 -7.21 -2.64 10.68
C THR A 43 -6.41 -2.64 11.97
N PRO A 44 -5.44 -3.55 12.16
CA PRO A 44 -4.50 -3.47 13.28
C PRO A 44 -3.83 -2.09 13.30
N ASP A 45 -3.92 -1.38 14.43
CA ASP A 45 -3.17 -0.13 14.59
C ASP A 45 -1.75 -0.49 15.00
N SER A 46 -0.79 -0.10 14.18
CA SER A 46 0.60 -0.50 14.33
C SER A 46 1.49 0.74 14.40
N ASP A 47 2.45 0.71 15.33
CA ASP A 47 3.50 1.73 15.45
C ASP A 47 4.55 1.66 14.33
N LEU A 48 4.35 0.80 13.34
CA LEU A 48 5.22 0.70 12.17
C LEU A 48 5.14 1.90 11.23
N PHE A 49 4.02 2.64 11.24
CA PHE A 49 4.00 3.89 10.49
C PHE A 49 4.96 4.87 11.18
N PRO A 50 6.05 5.30 10.52
CA PRO A 50 7.13 6.03 11.20
C PRO A 50 6.58 7.23 11.95
N ARG A 51 6.94 7.36 13.23
CA ARG A 51 6.42 8.42 14.10
C ARG A 51 6.73 9.80 13.53
N GLU A 52 7.92 9.96 12.95
CA GLU A 52 8.35 11.18 12.28
C GLU A 52 7.41 11.53 11.12
N LEU A 53 7.05 10.53 10.32
CA LEU A 53 6.14 10.68 9.19
C LEU A 53 4.70 10.98 9.66
N ARG A 54 4.26 10.37 10.77
CA ARG A 54 2.97 10.64 11.43
C ARG A 54 2.86 12.10 11.86
N GLU A 55 3.88 12.64 12.52
CA GLU A 55 3.89 14.03 12.97
C GLU A 55 3.92 15.01 11.78
N LEU A 56 4.63 14.68 10.69
CA LEU A 56 4.61 15.50 9.46
C LEU A 56 3.19 15.64 8.88
N TYR A 57 2.44 14.54 8.80
CA TYR A 57 1.08 14.55 8.23
C TYR A 57 0.01 15.08 9.20
N LYS A 58 0.26 15.07 10.51
CA LYS A 58 -0.66 15.62 11.51
C LYS A 58 -0.90 17.13 11.34
N ALA A 59 0.11 17.84 10.84
CA ALA A 59 0.09 19.27 10.56
C ALA A 59 0.27 19.56 9.06
N ILE A 60 -0.25 18.68 8.19
CA ILE A 60 0.05 18.67 6.75
C ILE A 60 -0.14 20.03 6.05
N SER A 61 -1.19 20.78 6.39
CA SER A 61 -1.47 22.10 5.81
C SER A 61 -0.45 23.18 6.17
N THR A 62 0.25 23.03 7.29
CA THR A 62 1.29 23.98 7.74
C THR A 62 2.70 23.48 7.46
N THR A 63 2.90 22.16 7.45
CA THR A 63 4.21 21.52 7.27
C THR A 63 4.67 21.56 5.80
N PHE A 64 3.73 21.44 4.85
CA PHE A 64 4.07 21.33 3.43
C PHE A 64 3.49 22.49 2.62
N PRO A 65 4.19 22.92 1.55
CA PRO A 65 3.58 23.76 0.54
C PRO A 65 2.43 23.00 -0.13
N ALA A 66 1.40 23.72 -0.61
CA ALA A 66 0.33 23.09 -1.37
C ALA A 66 0.77 22.84 -2.83
N PRO A 67 0.53 21.64 -3.40
CA PRO A 67 -0.04 20.45 -2.77
C PRO A 67 0.98 19.68 -1.90
N PRO A 68 0.50 18.95 -0.87
CA PRO A 68 1.38 18.14 -0.02
C PRO A 68 2.08 17.02 -0.82
N PRO A 69 3.22 16.50 -0.32
CA PRO A 69 4.01 15.52 -1.06
C PRO A 69 3.25 14.21 -1.27
N THR A 70 3.65 13.52 -2.34
CA THR A 70 3.15 12.17 -2.64
C THR A 70 3.76 11.18 -1.66
N LEU A 71 2.92 10.36 -1.02
CA LEU A 71 3.38 9.21 -0.26
C LEU A 71 3.65 8.05 -1.22
N TYR A 72 4.86 7.52 -1.17
CA TYR A 72 5.25 6.32 -1.90
C TYR A 72 5.41 5.14 -0.93
N ILE A 73 4.82 3.99 -1.26
CA ILE A 73 4.99 2.74 -0.52
C ILE A 73 5.42 1.67 -1.52
N SER A 74 6.55 1.02 -1.23
CA SER A 74 7.07 -0.09 -2.02
C SER A 74 6.89 -1.39 -1.26
N VAL A 75 6.31 -2.39 -1.91
CA VAL A 75 6.24 -3.75 -1.39
C VAL A 75 7.37 -4.54 -2.00
N LEU A 76 8.26 -5.06 -1.16
CA LEU A 76 9.48 -5.74 -1.56
C LEU A 76 9.46 -7.19 -1.06
N LEU A 77 9.85 -8.13 -1.92
CA LEU A 77 10.27 -9.47 -1.49
C LEU A 77 11.74 -9.37 -1.05
N ALA A 78 11.98 -9.59 0.25
CA ALA A 78 13.34 -9.70 0.77
C ALA A 78 13.87 -11.11 0.47
N VAL A 79 14.98 -11.18 -0.26
CA VAL A 79 15.65 -12.44 -0.56
C VAL A 79 16.70 -12.67 0.53
N PRO A 80 16.61 -13.76 1.32
CA PRO A 80 17.62 -14.06 2.32
C PRO A 80 18.94 -14.42 1.64
N GLU A 81 20.02 -14.45 2.43
CA GLU A 81 21.29 -14.97 1.95
C GLU A 81 21.12 -16.46 1.58
N LEU A 82 21.28 -16.77 0.30
CA LEU A 82 21.09 -18.12 -0.22
C LEU A 82 22.38 -18.92 -0.03
N SER A 83 22.27 -20.12 0.53
CA SER A 83 23.39 -21.07 0.53
C SER A 83 23.70 -21.57 -0.89
N ASN A 84 24.87 -22.18 -1.10
CA ASN A 84 25.34 -22.65 -2.42
C ASN A 84 24.37 -23.60 -3.17
N ASN A 85 23.39 -24.17 -2.47
CA ASN A 85 22.40 -25.10 -3.02
C ASN A 85 21.03 -24.45 -3.29
N HIS A 86 20.88 -23.15 -3.04
CA HIS A 86 19.66 -22.40 -3.29
C HIS A 86 19.89 -21.33 -4.35
N VAL A 87 18.92 -21.17 -5.25
CA VAL A 87 18.95 -20.14 -6.29
C VAL A 87 17.58 -19.49 -6.38
N LEU A 88 17.56 -18.18 -6.63
CA LEU A 88 16.32 -17.48 -6.92
C LEU A 88 15.89 -17.74 -8.37
N VAL A 89 14.64 -18.17 -8.55
CA VAL A 89 14.07 -18.46 -9.86
C VAL A 89 12.72 -17.78 -10.04
N ALA A 90 12.50 -17.16 -11.20
CA ALA A 90 11.20 -16.70 -11.65
C ALA A 90 10.51 -17.81 -12.45
N LEU A 91 9.23 -18.05 -12.17
CA LEU A 91 8.39 -18.97 -12.92
C LEU A 91 7.65 -18.17 -14.01
N ALA A 92 7.97 -18.39 -15.28
CA ALA A 92 7.22 -17.77 -16.37
C ALA A 92 5.89 -18.52 -16.57
N GLN A 93 4.77 -17.85 -16.27
CA GLN A 93 3.45 -18.33 -16.68
C GLN A 93 3.27 -17.97 -18.16
N SER A 94 3.60 -18.88 -19.09
CA SER A 94 3.31 -18.64 -20.50
C SER A 94 1.80 -18.63 -20.71
N GLN A 95 1.22 -17.48 -21.06
CA GLN A 95 -0.19 -17.37 -21.46
C GLN A 95 -0.52 -18.20 -22.71
N GLN A 96 0.49 -18.67 -23.46
CA GLN A 96 0.35 -19.52 -24.64
C GLN A 96 0.17 -21.02 -24.35
N GLN A 97 0.17 -21.46 -23.08
CA GLN A 97 0.06 -22.88 -22.72
C GLN A 97 -1.36 -23.47 -22.78
N GLN A 98 -2.35 -22.77 -23.35
CA GLN A 98 -3.66 -23.39 -23.60
C GLN A 98 -3.66 -24.42 -24.75
N GLN A 99 -2.57 -24.58 -25.52
CA GLN A 99 -2.55 -25.52 -26.66
C GLN A 99 -1.33 -26.45 -26.77
N SER A 100 -0.28 -26.30 -25.95
CA SER A 100 0.93 -27.13 -26.08
C SER A 100 1.41 -27.62 -24.72
N GLN A 101 1.24 -28.93 -24.46
CA GLN A 101 1.91 -29.74 -23.43
C GLN A 101 1.76 -29.27 -21.95
N PRO A 102 0.99 -29.99 -21.11
CA PRO A 102 0.94 -29.72 -19.68
C PRO A 102 2.27 -30.12 -19.03
N GLY A 103 3.10 -29.14 -18.64
CA GLY A 103 4.24 -29.41 -17.75
C GLY A 103 5.49 -28.56 -17.89
N SER A 104 5.66 -27.77 -18.96
CA SER A 104 6.90 -27.00 -19.17
C SER A 104 6.77 -25.55 -18.68
N SER A 105 6.70 -25.34 -17.35
CA SER A 105 6.92 -23.99 -16.81
C SER A 105 8.38 -23.59 -17.04
N SER A 106 8.63 -22.52 -17.81
CA SER A 106 9.98 -22.03 -18.02
C SER A 106 10.48 -21.37 -16.74
N ARG A 107 11.46 -21.99 -16.08
CA ARG A 107 12.12 -21.45 -14.88
C ARG A 107 13.32 -20.61 -15.31
N ILE A 108 13.32 -19.33 -14.94
CA ILE A 108 14.40 -18.40 -15.25
C ILE A 108 15.16 -18.11 -13.97
N ARG A 109 16.44 -18.48 -13.92
CA ARG A 109 17.32 -18.14 -12.80
C ARG A 109 17.61 -16.64 -12.79
N ILE A 110 17.50 -16.00 -11.63
CA ILE A 110 17.80 -14.57 -11.46
C ILE A 110 19.23 -14.43 -10.94
N GLU A 111 20.12 -13.83 -11.73
CA GLU A 111 21.51 -13.54 -11.36
C GLU A 111 21.91 -12.10 -11.73
N PRO A 112 22.66 -11.38 -10.87
CA PRO A 112 23.02 -11.77 -9.50
C PRO A 112 21.77 -11.89 -8.61
N THR A 113 21.80 -12.76 -7.59
CA THR A 113 20.70 -12.87 -6.64
C THR A 113 20.48 -11.51 -5.96
N PRO A 114 19.34 -10.82 -6.19
CA PRO A 114 19.09 -9.51 -5.63
C PRO A 114 18.73 -9.63 -4.16
N ARG A 115 19.07 -8.62 -3.34
CA ARG A 115 18.63 -8.57 -1.93
C ARG A 115 17.12 -8.29 -1.80
N TYR A 116 16.57 -7.52 -2.74
CA TYR A 116 15.16 -7.15 -2.77
C TYR A 116 14.61 -7.24 -4.18
N VAL A 117 13.39 -7.76 -4.32
CA VAL A 117 12.62 -7.71 -5.56
C VAL A 117 11.41 -6.83 -5.34
N LEU A 118 11.26 -5.78 -6.15
CA LEU A 118 10.07 -4.92 -6.11
C LEU A 118 8.86 -5.69 -6.65
N LEU A 119 7.86 -5.87 -5.79
CA LEU A 119 6.60 -6.52 -6.17
C LEU A 119 5.54 -5.48 -6.55
N GLU A 120 5.43 -4.40 -5.77
CA GLU A 120 4.39 -3.39 -5.97
C GLU A 120 4.91 -1.99 -5.64
N SER A 121 4.44 -0.99 -6.38
CA SER A 121 4.66 0.43 -6.09
C SER A 121 3.30 1.13 -5.96
N TRP A 122 3.07 1.69 -4.78
CA TRP A 122 1.87 2.43 -4.43
C TRP A 122 2.23 3.90 -4.27
N SER A 123 1.40 4.77 -4.83
CA SER A 123 1.53 6.21 -4.65
C SER A 123 0.20 6.82 -4.24
N MET A 124 0.26 7.79 -3.34
CA MET A 124 -0.90 8.58 -2.92
C MET A 124 -0.56 10.06 -2.99
N THR A 125 -1.32 10.78 -3.79
CA THR A 125 -1.13 12.20 -4.04
C THR A 125 -2.42 12.94 -3.77
N PHE A 126 -2.36 14.04 -3.01
CA PHE A 126 -3.44 15.02 -3.00
C PHE A 126 -3.20 15.99 -4.16
N THR A 127 -4.10 15.99 -5.13
CA THR A 127 -4.01 16.91 -6.26
C THR A 127 -4.63 18.25 -5.88
N SER A 128 -3.88 19.33 -6.11
CA SER A 128 -4.47 20.67 -6.04
C SER A 128 -5.36 20.88 -7.26
N ARG A 129 -6.47 21.60 -7.08
CA ARG A 129 -7.35 21.98 -8.19
C ARG A 129 -6.58 22.92 -9.14
N PRO A 130 -6.72 22.77 -10.48
CA PRO A 130 -6.26 23.77 -11.43
C PRO A 130 -6.87 25.14 -11.10
N LYS A 131 -6.07 26.22 -11.16
CA LYS A 131 -6.50 27.58 -10.79
C LYS A 131 -7.67 28.11 -11.63
N ASP A 132 -7.93 27.50 -12.79
CA ASP A 132 -8.88 27.98 -13.80
C ASP A 132 -10.30 27.40 -13.65
N VAL A 133 -10.53 26.52 -12.68
CA VAL A 133 -11.88 25.94 -12.44
C VAL A 133 -12.55 26.70 -11.29
N PRO A 134 -13.68 27.40 -11.53
CA PRO A 134 -14.41 28.09 -10.47
C PRO A 134 -14.73 27.11 -9.34
N PRO A 135 -14.61 27.53 -8.07
CA PRO A 135 -14.79 26.64 -6.94
C PRO A 135 -16.22 26.08 -6.97
N PRO A 136 -16.43 24.76 -7.09
CA PRO A 136 -17.62 24.17 -6.54
C PRO A 136 -17.58 24.46 -5.04
N THR A 137 -18.76 24.51 -4.42
CA THR A 137 -18.91 24.48 -2.97
C THR A 137 -17.87 23.54 -2.36
N ASP A 138 -17.02 24.09 -1.51
CA ASP A 138 -15.93 23.39 -0.85
C ASP A 138 -16.47 22.05 -0.32
N VAL A 139 -15.88 20.92 -0.74
CA VAL A 139 -16.45 19.61 -0.44
C VAL A 139 -16.38 19.44 1.06
N ALA A 140 -17.54 19.42 1.72
CA ALA A 140 -17.60 19.36 3.16
C ALA A 140 -16.81 18.15 3.69
N LEU A 141 -16.03 18.34 4.76
CA LEU A 141 -15.22 17.27 5.37
C LEU A 141 -15.98 15.95 5.64
N PRO A 142 -17.25 15.95 6.07
CA PRO A 142 -18.03 14.72 6.21
C PRO A 142 -18.20 13.96 4.88
N THR A 143 -18.32 14.68 3.77
CA THR A 143 -18.41 14.10 2.42
C THR A 143 -17.08 13.46 2.02
N ILE A 144 -15.94 14.11 2.30
CA ILE A 144 -14.61 13.54 2.07
C ILE A 144 -14.43 12.23 2.86
N TYR A 145 -14.79 12.23 4.14
CA TYR A 145 -14.75 11.02 4.96
C TYR A 145 -15.64 9.90 4.38
N LYS A 146 -16.87 10.24 3.97
CA LYS A 146 -17.79 9.29 3.33
C LYS A 146 -17.24 8.71 2.04
N HIS A 147 -16.50 9.48 1.23
CA HIS A 147 -15.82 8.97 0.03
C HIS A 147 -14.62 8.07 0.37
N GLY A 148 -13.95 8.28 1.51
CA GLY A 148 -12.90 7.39 2.00
C GLY A 148 -13.38 5.97 2.30
N ILE A 149 -14.64 5.80 2.74
CA ILE A 149 -15.21 4.48 3.06
C ILE A 149 -15.17 3.51 1.86
N PRO A 150 -15.82 3.79 0.71
CA PRO A 150 -15.75 2.90 -0.43
C PRO A 150 -14.33 2.78 -0.99
N LEU A 151 -13.53 3.84 -0.96
CA LEU A 151 -12.12 3.80 -1.40
C LEU A 151 -11.33 2.72 -0.64
N PHE A 152 -11.35 2.73 0.69
CA PHE A 152 -10.59 1.76 1.48
C PHE A 152 -11.17 0.34 1.41
N ARG A 153 -12.48 0.19 1.24
CA ARG A 153 -13.09 -1.13 0.98
C ARG A 153 -12.65 -1.69 -0.37
N SER A 154 -12.68 -0.88 -1.41
CA SER A 154 -12.20 -1.28 -2.75
C SER A 154 -10.71 -1.62 -2.73
N LEU A 155 -9.88 -0.82 -2.05
CA LEU A 155 -8.46 -1.11 -1.87
C LEU A 155 -8.26 -2.45 -1.14
N PHE A 156 -8.94 -2.65 -0.01
CA PHE A 156 -8.85 -3.87 0.77
C PHE A 156 -9.18 -5.13 -0.04
N SER A 157 -10.20 -5.05 -0.92
CA SER A 157 -10.56 -6.12 -1.85
C SER A 157 -9.54 -6.29 -2.96
N LEU A 158 -9.07 -5.20 -3.57
CA LEU A 158 -8.07 -5.21 -4.64
C LEU A 158 -6.78 -5.91 -4.18
N LEU A 159 -6.30 -5.58 -2.98
CA LEU A 159 -5.06 -6.14 -2.46
C LEU A 159 -5.06 -7.67 -2.31
N ARG A 160 -6.24 -8.31 -2.26
CA ARG A 160 -6.40 -9.77 -2.14
C ARG A 160 -6.48 -10.51 -3.47
N ILE A 161 -6.60 -9.77 -4.58
CA ILE A 161 -6.62 -10.36 -5.92
C ILE A 161 -5.32 -10.08 -6.69
N LEU A 162 -4.47 -9.18 -6.17
CA LEU A 162 -3.16 -8.91 -6.75
C LEU A 162 -2.19 -10.08 -6.54
N PRO A 163 -1.22 -10.29 -7.46
CA PRO A 163 -0.30 -11.43 -7.40
C PRO A 163 0.48 -11.54 -6.09
N ALA A 164 0.87 -10.43 -5.47
CA ALA A 164 1.65 -10.40 -4.23
C ALA A 164 0.85 -10.81 -2.98
N TRP A 165 -0.44 -11.15 -3.11
CA TRP A 165 -1.24 -11.73 -2.01
C TRP A 165 -1.02 -13.23 -1.84
N LYS A 166 -0.67 -13.94 -2.92
CA LYS A 166 -0.48 -15.40 -2.92
C LYS A 166 0.94 -15.76 -2.56
#